data_AF-A0A978SJE6-F1
#
_entry.id   AF-A0A978SJE6-F1
#
_cell.length_a   1.000
_cell.length_b   1.000
_cell.length_c   1.000
_cell.angle_alpha   90.00
_cell.angle_beta   90.00
_cell.angle_gamma   90.00
#
_symmetry.space_group_name_H-M   'P 1'
#
loop_
_entity.id
_entity.type
_entity.pdbx_description
1 polymer ?
#
loop_
_entity_poly.entity_id
_entity_poly.type
_entity_poly.pdbx_seq_one_letter_code
_entity_poly.pdbx_strand_id
1 'polypeptide(L)'
;MQEFDPSVSPFKTKQLGKTNGAGGAKGRDDQLQPLIFNTPKVPGGTGRPSGNSSSSGGASRGDCTPNKELIALVPVYRSGQSQNVWGLTIAEHPSFGFYVPEKLPLTATLTLAEDDKKLVYSTKMILPGESGIIHVSLPSTAPKLALNQAYRWYFKIDCGPYSLPKTVSGWIQRTEISATLKQQLTNASLAERVRILAQNGIWYDALTGAAELRRTNPADRAWQDLLKAIALENLANEPQVDCCQLAD
;
A
#
# COMPACT_ATOMS: atom_id res chain seq x y z
N MET A 1 53.82 -24.23 -54.34
CA MET A 1 55.23 -24.10 -53.92
C MET A 1 55.97 -23.56 -55.12
N GLN A 2 56.66 -22.42 -55.13
CA GLN A 2 57.05 -21.52 -54.05
C GLN A 2 57.68 -20.30 -54.76
N GLU A 3 57.17 -19.09 -54.52
CA GLU A 3 57.59 -17.80 -55.13
C GLU A 3 56.92 -16.72 -54.26
N PHE A 4 57.45 -15.54 -53.91
CA PHE A 4 58.57 -14.71 -54.35
C PHE A 4 58.99 -13.78 -53.18
N ASP A 5 60.23 -13.29 -53.26
CA ASP A 5 60.99 -12.26 -52.51
C ASP A 5 60.41 -10.82 -52.71
N PRO A 6 61.03 -9.65 -52.37
CA PRO A 6 61.82 -9.14 -51.22
C PRO A 6 61.36 -7.74 -50.67
N SER A 7 61.78 -7.39 -49.44
CA SER A 7 62.30 -6.06 -48.99
C SER A 7 61.45 -4.77 -48.80
N VAL A 8 61.80 -4.08 -47.69
CA VAL A 8 61.87 -2.60 -47.41
C VAL A 8 60.67 -1.83 -46.80
N SER A 9 60.78 -1.56 -45.46
CA SER A 9 60.78 -0.25 -44.72
C SER A 9 59.62 0.78 -44.88
N PRO A 10 59.54 1.90 -44.12
CA PRO A 10 59.90 2.24 -42.72
C PRO A 10 58.68 2.79 -41.92
N PHE A 11 58.81 3.03 -40.61
CA PHE A 11 58.49 4.31 -39.92
C PHE A 11 58.51 4.14 -38.38
N LYS A 12 59.46 4.87 -37.76
CA LYS A 12 59.47 5.29 -36.36
C LYS A 12 58.15 6.08 -36.07
N THR A 13 57.60 6.24 -34.87
CA THR A 13 58.22 6.62 -33.59
C THR A 13 57.17 6.58 -32.47
N LYS A 14 57.52 5.93 -31.35
CA LYS A 14 57.37 6.34 -29.92
C LYS A 14 56.32 7.41 -29.55
N GLN A 15 55.42 7.11 -28.60
CA GLN A 15 55.44 7.60 -27.19
C GLN A 15 54.14 7.13 -26.47
N LEU A 16 54.21 6.36 -25.38
CA LEU A 16 54.43 6.74 -23.96
C LEU A 16 53.16 7.28 -23.28
N GLY A 17 52.71 6.59 -22.23
CA GLY A 17 51.72 7.13 -21.28
C GLY A 17 50.77 6.10 -20.68
N LYS A 18 51.24 5.32 -19.71
CA LYS A 18 50.34 4.68 -18.73
C LYS A 18 49.90 5.75 -17.73
N THR A 19 48.60 5.93 -17.55
CA THR A 19 48.02 6.36 -16.27
C THR A 19 46.73 5.60 -16.01
N ASN A 20 46.69 4.94 -14.85
CA ASN A 20 45.50 4.36 -14.23
C ASN A 20 44.44 5.45 -14.01
N GLY A 21 43.16 5.12 -14.22
CA GLY A 21 42.05 6.02 -13.94
C GLY A 21 40.76 5.25 -13.74
N ALA A 22 40.43 5.05 -12.47
CA ALA A 22 39.24 4.47 -11.87
C ALA A 22 37.97 4.36 -12.75
N GLY A 23 37.35 3.18 -12.70
CA GLY A 23 35.96 2.99 -13.05
C GLY A 23 35.08 3.89 -12.20
N GLY A 24 34.52 4.92 -12.83
CA GLY A 24 33.45 5.73 -12.26
C GLY A 24 32.16 4.92 -12.26
N ALA A 25 31.80 4.40 -11.09
CA ALA A 25 30.45 3.96 -10.81
C ALA A 25 29.49 5.11 -11.18
N LYS A 26 28.65 4.87 -12.18
CA LYS A 26 27.52 5.73 -12.53
C LYS A 26 26.54 5.65 -11.36
N GLY A 27 26.76 6.50 -10.35
CA GLY A 27 25.79 6.75 -9.29
C GLY A 27 24.49 7.13 -9.96
N ARG A 28 23.50 6.25 -9.88
CA ARG A 28 22.13 6.58 -10.25
C ARG A 28 21.64 7.51 -9.18
N ASP A 29 21.49 8.76 -9.58
CA ASP A 29 20.56 9.70 -9.01
C ASP A 29 19.15 9.13 -9.17
N ASP A 30 18.82 8.13 -8.35
CA ASP A 30 17.53 7.41 -8.34
C ASP A 30 16.57 8.03 -7.30
N GLN A 31 16.86 9.27 -6.90
CA GLN A 31 16.08 10.05 -5.96
C GLN A 31 15.35 11.14 -6.74
N LEU A 32 14.05 11.31 -6.44
CA LEU A 32 13.20 12.48 -6.76
C LEU A 32 12.26 12.40 -7.97
N GLN A 33 11.88 11.22 -8.48
CA GLN A 33 10.59 11.16 -9.19
C GLN A 33 9.43 11.07 -8.19
N PRO A 34 8.48 12.02 -8.21
CA PRO A 34 7.30 11.96 -7.35
C PRO A 34 6.52 10.68 -7.66
N LEU A 35 6.07 9.98 -6.63
CA LEU A 35 5.25 8.79 -6.83
C LEU A 35 3.92 9.21 -7.47
N ILE A 36 3.56 8.53 -8.56
CA ILE A 36 2.28 8.72 -9.25
C ILE A 36 1.39 7.52 -8.96
N PHE A 37 0.25 7.78 -8.32
CA PHE A 37 -0.80 6.78 -8.17
C PHE A 37 -1.80 6.90 -9.32
N ASN A 38 -1.83 5.88 -10.18
CA ASN A 38 -2.80 5.83 -11.27
C ASN A 38 -4.10 5.20 -10.76
N THR A 39 -5.17 5.98 -10.78
CA THR A 39 -6.47 5.50 -10.31
C THR A 39 -7.02 4.44 -11.27
N PRO A 40 -7.24 3.19 -10.84
CA PRO A 40 -7.87 2.19 -11.69
C PRO A 40 -9.31 2.59 -12.01
N LYS A 41 -9.81 2.15 -13.18
CA LYS A 41 -11.20 2.37 -13.55
C LYS A 41 -12.10 1.75 -12.47
N VAL A 42 -12.93 2.58 -11.84
CA VAL A 42 -13.93 2.10 -10.89
C VAL A 42 -14.80 1.05 -11.59
N PRO A 43 -14.95 -0.17 -11.04
CA PRO A 43 -15.79 -1.20 -11.64
C PRO A 43 -17.17 -0.62 -11.95
N GLY A 44 -17.59 -0.68 -13.22
CA GLY A 44 -18.88 -0.17 -13.64
C GLY A 44 -19.98 -1.04 -13.03
N GLY A 45 -20.82 -0.44 -12.19
CA GLY A 45 -21.95 -1.13 -11.57
C GLY A 45 -22.70 -0.20 -10.64
N THR A 46 -23.90 0.20 -11.04
CA THR A 46 -24.87 1.00 -10.27
C THR A 46 -25.41 0.29 -9.02
N GLY A 47 -24.73 -0.75 -8.53
CA GLY A 47 -25.25 -1.66 -7.50
C GLY A 47 -24.32 -1.94 -6.31
N ARG A 48 -23.07 -1.44 -6.28
CA ARG A 48 -22.24 -1.52 -5.07
C ARG A 48 -22.62 -0.37 -4.12
N PRO A 49 -23.04 -0.65 -2.88
CA PRO A 49 -23.25 0.40 -1.90
C PRO A 49 -21.96 1.20 -1.67
N SER A 50 -22.12 2.49 -1.39
CA SER A 50 -21.00 3.35 -1.01
C SER A 50 -20.30 2.80 0.24
N GLY A 51 -18.97 2.86 0.23
CA GLY A 51 -18.16 2.65 1.43
C GLY A 51 -18.09 3.94 2.25
N ASN A 52 -17.56 3.83 3.47
CA ASN A 52 -17.31 4.98 4.32
C ASN A 52 -15.85 4.96 4.82
N SER A 53 -15.07 5.95 4.36
CA SER A 53 -13.63 6.03 4.64
C SER A 53 -13.33 6.71 5.97
N SER A 54 -14.30 7.37 6.59
CA SER A 54 -14.16 7.90 7.94
C SER A 54 -15.44 7.75 8.77
N SER A 55 -15.27 7.72 10.08
CA SER A 55 -16.37 7.65 11.06
C SER A 55 -15.95 8.28 12.38
N SER A 56 -16.74 9.24 12.85
CA SER A 56 -16.80 9.63 14.25
C SER A 56 -17.84 8.75 14.95
N GLY A 57 -17.55 8.28 16.17
CA GLY A 57 -18.52 7.52 16.95
C GLY A 57 -19.67 8.46 17.28
N GLY A 58 -20.91 8.04 17.05
CA GLY A 58 -22.08 8.84 17.45
C GLY A 58 -22.17 8.95 18.98
N ALA A 59 -22.93 9.93 19.48
CA ALA A 59 -23.27 10.18 20.90
C ALA A 59 -22.15 9.81 21.91
N SER A 60 -21.39 10.81 22.35
CA SER A 60 -20.20 10.69 23.20
C SER A 60 -20.50 10.37 24.67
N ARG A 61 -20.91 9.13 24.98
CA ARG A 61 -21.04 8.62 26.35
C ARG A 61 -20.25 7.34 26.65
N GLY A 62 -19.41 6.89 25.72
CA GLY A 62 -18.58 5.68 25.84
C GLY A 62 -17.09 5.94 25.66
N ASP A 63 -16.34 4.85 25.44
CA ASP A 63 -14.88 4.81 25.59
C ASP A 63 -14.11 5.38 24.39
N CYS A 64 -14.80 5.60 23.28
CA CYS A 64 -14.21 6.23 22.11
C CYS A 64 -14.05 7.74 22.27
N THR A 65 -12.92 8.25 21.81
CA THR A 65 -12.58 9.67 21.76
C THR A 65 -13.61 10.47 20.95
N PRO A 66 -14.29 11.46 21.59
CA PRO A 66 -15.22 12.34 20.88
C PRO A 66 -14.51 13.17 19.82
N ASN A 67 -15.20 13.49 18.72
CA ASN A 67 -14.74 14.41 17.66
C ASN A 67 -13.43 13.99 16.93
N LYS A 68 -12.97 12.76 17.11
CA LYS A 68 -11.86 12.18 16.33
C LYS A 68 -12.37 11.04 15.46
N GLU A 69 -11.94 11.01 14.21
CA GLU A 69 -12.42 10.04 13.24
C GLU A 69 -11.49 8.83 13.15
N LEU A 70 -12.09 7.63 13.13
CA LEU A 70 -11.47 6.45 12.55
C LEU A 70 -11.40 6.67 11.04
N ILE A 71 -10.23 6.49 10.43
CA ILE A 71 -10.03 6.71 8.98
C ILE A 71 -9.43 5.47 8.34
N ALA A 72 -10.02 5.01 7.24
CA ALA A 72 -9.41 3.99 6.38
C ALA A 72 -8.47 4.65 5.36
N LEU A 73 -7.24 4.14 5.25
CA LEU A 73 -6.24 4.62 4.30
C LEU A 73 -6.50 3.98 2.93
N VAL A 74 -7.62 4.32 2.31
CA VAL A 74 -8.09 3.75 1.04
C VAL A 74 -8.59 4.87 0.12
N PRO A 75 -8.34 4.82 -1.20
CA PRO A 75 -8.80 5.85 -2.12
C PRO A 75 -10.31 6.01 -2.08
N VAL A 76 -10.72 7.26 -2.20
CA VAL A 76 -12.11 7.69 -2.24
C VAL A 76 -12.41 8.27 -3.61
N TYR A 77 -13.20 7.55 -4.40
CA TYR A 77 -13.61 7.99 -5.73
C TYR A 77 -15.00 8.60 -5.65
N ARG A 78 -15.11 9.89 -5.99
CA ARG A 78 -16.40 10.61 -6.02
C ARG A 78 -16.88 10.79 -7.45
N SER A 79 -18.14 10.45 -7.70
CA SER A 79 -18.81 10.66 -8.99
C SER A 79 -20.24 11.13 -8.73
N GLY A 80 -20.49 12.42 -8.94
CA GLY A 80 -21.76 13.05 -8.57
C GLY A 80 -22.00 12.95 -7.05
N GLN A 81 -23.17 12.42 -6.66
CA GLN A 81 -23.56 12.21 -5.26
C GLN A 81 -23.07 10.86 -4.69
N SER A 82 -22.38 10.03 -5.49
CA SER A 82 -21.89 8.72 -5.07
C SER A 82 -20.42 8.77 -4.68
N GLN A 83 -20.07 8.05 -3.62
CA GLN A 83 -18.70 7.85 -3.17
C GLN A 83 -18.37 6.35 -3.14
N ASN A 84 -17.23 5.98 -3.70
CA ASN A 84 -16.70 4.62 -3.68
C ASN A 84 -15.38 4.59 -2.91
N VAL A 85 -15.33 3.84 -1.82
CA VAL A 85 -14.11 3.54 -1.07
C VAL A 85 -13.62 2.18 -1.54
N TRP A 86 -12.54 2.13 -2.32
CA TRP A 86 -12.12 0.90 -2.99
C TRP A 86 -10.65 0.92 -3.40
N GLY A 87 -10.06 -0.27 -3.58
CA GLY A 87 -8.75 -0.43 -4.20
C GLY A 87 -8.51 -1.85 -4.74
N LEU A 88 -7.43 -2.00 -5.50
CA LEU A 88 -6.94 -3.28 -6.01
C LEU A 88 -5.84 -3.85 -5.11
N THR A 89 -5.79 -5.18 -5.05
CA THR A 89 -4.70 -5.95 -4.44
C THR A 89 -4.19 -7.02 -5.40
N ILE A 90 -2.94 -7.43 -5.28
CA ILE A 90 -2.43 -8.67 -5.93
C ILE A 90 -2.19 -9.79 -4.91
N ALA A 91 -2.09 -9.46 -3.62
CA ALA A 91 -1.96 -10.41 -2.53
C ALA A 91 -3.20 -11.31 -2.38
N GLU A 92 -2.97 -12.60 -2.11
CA GLU A 92 -4.04 -13.54 -1.73
C GLU A 92 -4.60 -13.23 -0.34
N HIS A 93 -3.73 -12.68 0.52
CA HIS A 93 -3.96 -12.32 1.91
C HIS A 93 -3.50 -10.86 2.12
N PRO A 94 -4.35 -9.87 1.79
CA PRO A 94 -3.96 -8.47 1.79
C PRO A 94 -3.85 -7.88 3.21
N SER A 95 -3.23 -6.71 3.29
CA SER A 95 -3.20 -5.86 4.49
C SER A 95 -4.06 -4.62 4.31
N PHE A 96 -4.71 -4.19 5.38
CA PHE A 96 -5.57 -3.01 5.43
C PHE A 96 -4.97 -1.95 6.36
N GLY A 97 -4.89 -0.70 5.90
CA GLY A 97 -4.38 0.43 6.69
C GLY A 97 -5.49 1.25 7.32
N PHE A 98 -5.38 1.54 8.61
CA PHE A 98 -6.32 2.39 9.35
C PHE A 98 -5.59 3.40 10.24
N TYR A 99 -6.09 4.63 10.32
CA TYR A 99 -5.74 5.56 11.39
C TYR A 99 -6.76 5.41 12.52
N VAL A 100 -6.27 5.01 13.69
CA VAL A 100 -7.05 4.78 14.90
C VAL A 100 -6.77 5.95 15.86
N PRO A 101 -7.78 6.75 16.21
CA PRO A 101 -7.60 7.90 17.11
C PRO A 101 -7.58 7.51 18.60
N GLU A 102 -7.92 6.27 18.91
CA GLU A 102 -8.18 5.82 20.28
C GLU A 102 -6.89 5.61 21.06
N LYS A 103 -6.90 6.07 22.32
CA LYS A 103 -5.77 5.96 23.26
C LYS A 103 -6.05 4.99 24.40
N LEU A 104 -6.94 4.02 24.15
CA LEU A 104 -7.36 3.00 25.09
C LEU A 104 -7.40 1.64 24.36
N PRO A 105 -7.05 0.54 25.05
CA PRO A 105 -7.10 -0.79 24.46
C PRO A 105 -8.55 -1.24 24.26
N LEU A 106 -9.09 -0.96 23.07
CA LEU A 106 -10.45 -1.32 22.67
C LEU A 106 -10.45 -2.57 21.79
N THR A 107 -11.58 -3.28 21.76
CA THR A 107 -11.77 -4.39 20.83
C THR A 107 -12.15 -3.86 19.45
N ALA A 108 -11.47 -4.33 18.43
CA ALA A 108 -11.81 -4.10 17.04
C ALA A 108 -12.19 -5.40 16.32
N THR A 109 -12.95 -5.30 15.24
CA THR A 109 -13.31 -6.44 14.37
C THR A 109 -13.05 -6.07 12.92
N LEU A 110 -12.33 -6.94 12.21
CA LEU A 110 -12.22 -6.91 10.75
C LEU A 110 -13.10 -8.00 10.15
N THR A 111 -14.04 -7.61 9.31
CA THR A 111 -14.95 -8.51 8.60
C THR A 111 -14.75 -8.37 7.10
N LEU A 112 -14.71 -9.49 6.37
CA LEU A 112 -14.79 -9.52 4.91
C LEU A 112 -16.05 -10.29 4.49
N ALA A 113 -16.80 -9.72 3.56
CA ALA A 113 -17.99 -10.30 2.96
C ALA A 113 -17.93 -10.25 1.44
N GLU A 114 -18.52 -11.26 0.80
CA GLU A 114 -18.75 -11.30 -0.64
C GLU A 114 -20.13 -10.70 -0.94
N ASP A 115 -20.17 -9.62 -1.73
CA ASP A 115 -21.38 -8.89 -2.16
C ASP A 115 -22.39 -8.58 -1.03
N ASP A 116 -21.90 -8.31 0.19
CA ASP A 116 -22.70 -8.08 1.40
C ASP A 116 -23.63 -9.21 1.82
N LYS A 117 -23.53 -10.38 1.18
CA LYS A 117 -24.45 -11.51 1.37
C LYS A 117 -23.82 -12.66 2.11
N LYS A 118 -22.51 -12.85 1.95
CA LYS A 118 -21.81 -14.03 2.47
C LYS A 118 -20.57 -13.61 3.25
N LEU A 119 -20.56 -13.95 4.53
CA LEU A 119 -19.39 -13.79 5.38
C LEU A 119 -18.26 -14.70 4.86
N VAL A 120 -17.09 -14.10 4.60
CA VAL A 120 -15.89 -14.81 4.14
C VAL A 120 -14.89 -14.95 5.28
N TYR A 121 -14.73 -13.90 6.07
CA TYR A 121 -13.80 -13.87 7.19
C TYR A 121 -14.27 -12.87 8.25
N SER A 122 -14.04 -13.18 9.52
CA SER A 122 -14.23 -12.25 10.63
C SER A 122 -13.21 -12.56 11.71
N THR A 123 -12.56 -11.52 12.23
CA THR A 123 -11.62 -11.67 13.34
C THR A 123 -11.73 -10.50 14.30
N LYS A 124 -11.58 -10.80 15.58
CA LYS A 124 -11.48 -9.81 16.65
C LYS A 124 -10.02 -9.60 17.01
N MET A 125 -9.69 -8.37 17.41
CA MET A 125 -8.36 -8.00 17.85
C MET A 125 -8.44 -6.97 18.97
N ILE A 126 -7.41 -6.93 19.79
CA ILE A 126 -7.24 -5.88 20.79
C ILE A 126 -6.33 -4.79 20.21
N LEU A 127 -6.80 -3.54 20.25
CA LEU A 127 -6.02 -2.38 19.84
C LEU A 127 -4.94 -2.06 20.90
N PRO A 128 -3.78 -1.52 20.50
CA PRO A 128 -2.64 -1.28 21.39
C PRO A 128 -2.89 -0.20 22.45
N GLY A 129 -3.99 0.56 22.35
CA GLY A 129 -4.25 1.71 23.22
C GLY A 129 -3.40 2.94 22.91
N GLU A 130 -2.78 2.97 21.74
CA GLU A 130 -2.05 4.11 21.22
C GLU A 130 -2.70 4.61 19.93
N SER A 131 -2.88 5.93 19.83
CA SER A 131 -3.39 6.57 18.63
C SER A 131 -2.33 6.54 17.53
N GLY A 132 -2.72 6.15 16.32
CA GLY A 132 -1.81 6.10 15.19
C GLY A 132 -2.31 5.24 14.03
N ILE A 133 -1.41 4.98 13.10
CA ILE A 133 -1.67 4.19 11.90
C ILE A 133 -1.31 2.74 12.17
N ILE A 134 -2.29 1.85 11.98
CA ILE A 134 -2.14 0.41 12.12
C ILE A 134 -2.34 -0.27 10.77
N HIS A 135 -1.71 -1.43 10.62
CA HIS A 135 -1.96 -2.34 9.50
C HIS A 135 -2.52 -3.66 10.02
N VAL A 136 -3.64 -4.11 9.47
CA VAL A 136 -4.27 -5.38 9.80
C VAL A 136 -4.12 -6.32 8.62
N SER A 137 -3.36 -7.40 8.77
CA SER A 137 -3.15 -8.39 7.72
C SER A 137 -4.19 -9.51 7.80
N LEU A 138 -4.69 -9.94 6.65
CA LEU A 138 -5.42 -11.21 6.57
C LEU A 138 -4.41 -12.36 6.83
N PRO A 139 -4.62 -13.25 7.82
CA PRO A 139 -3.66 -14.31 8.10
C PRO A 139 -3.68 -15.37 7.00
N SER A 140 -2.59 -16.12 6.86
CA SER A 140 -2.47 -17.21 5.87
C SER A 140 -3.49 -18.34 6.10
N THR A 141 -4.03 -18.46 7.31
CA THR A 141 -5.10 -19.41 7.68
C THR A 141 -6.48 -18.98 7.20
N ALA A 142 -6.69 -17.72 6.84
CA ALA A 142 -7.94 -17.25 6.28
C ALA A 142 -8.11 -17.69 4.81
N PRO A 143 -9.35 -17.75 4.30
CA PRO A 143 -9.59 -17.99 2.88
C PRO A 143 -8.86 -16.98 2.00
N LYS A 144 -8.19 -17.49 0.96
CA LYS A 144 -7.55 -16.66 -0.07
C LYS A 144 -8.61 -15.86 -0.83
N LEU A 145 -8.34 -14.59 -1.14
CA LEU A 145 -9.19 -13.84 -2.04
C LEU A 145 -9.11 -14.41 -3.46
N ALA A 146 -10.27 -14.67 -4.06
CA ALA A 146 -10.36 -15.14 -5.44
C ALA A 146 -10.00 -14.01 -6.43
N LEU A 147 -9.40 -14.39 -7.56
CA LEU A 147 -9.09 -13.44 -8.63
C LEU A 147 -10.37 -12.85 -9.21
N ASN A 148 -10.33 -11.54 -9.45
CA ASN A 148 -11.40 -10.73 -10.03
C ASN A 148 -12.71 -10.73 -9.23
N GLN A 149 -12.70 -11.26 -8.01
CA GLN A 149 -13.80 -11.18 -7.06
C GLN A 149 -13.62 -9.95 -6.17
N ALA A 150 -14.69 -9.18 -6.00
CA ALA A 150 -14.72 -8.09 -5.04
C ALA A 150 -15.27 -8.56 -3.71
N TYR A 151 -14.66 -8.06 -2.64
CA TYR A 151 -15.05 -8.28 -1.27
C TYR A 151 -15.27 -6.93 -0.62
N ARG A 152 -16.31 -6.81 0.19
CA ARG A 152 -16.50 -5.67 1.07
C ARG A 152 -15.86 -5.99 2.40
N TRP A 153 -15.05 -5.07 2.90
CA TRP A 153 -14.48 -5.15 4.23
C TRP A 153 -15.13 -4.12 5.15
N TYR A 154 -15.18 -4.45 6.43
CA TYR A 154 -15.62 -3.58 7.51
C TYR A 154 -14.58 -3.63 8.62
N PHE A 155 -14.17 -2.47 9.10
CA PHE A 155 -13.36 -2.34 10.30
C PHE A 155 -14.15 -1.57 11.34
N LYS A 156 -14.40 -2.22 12.48
CA LYS A 156 -15.28 -1.74 13.54
C LYS A 156 -14.54 -1.69 14.86
N ILE A 157 -14.56 -0.55 15.54
CA ILE A 157 -14.09 -0.39 16.91
C ILE A 157 -15.30 -0.38 17.84
N ASP A 158 -15.28 -1.24 18.85
CA ASP A 158 -16.26 -1.23 19.93
C ASP A 158 -15.95 -0.07 20.89
N CYS A 159 -16.92 0.83 21.05
CA CYS A 159 -16.81 2.02 21.89
C CYS A 159 -17.45 1.83 23.28
N GLY A 160 -17.74 0.59 23.64
CA GLY A 160 -18.39 0.25 24.90
C GLY A 160 -19.92 0.35 24.83
N PRO A 161 -20.61 -0.01 25.93
CA PRO A 161 -22.06 -0.27 25.92
C PRO A 161 -22.93 0.98 25.71
N TYR A 162 -22.36 2.18 25.88
CA TYR A 162 -23.10 3.44 25.83
C TYR A 162 -22.79 4.31 24.60
N SER A 163 -21.93 3.84 23.69
CA SER A 163 -21.60 4.55 22.46
C SER A 163 -21.77 3.69 21.23
N LEU A 164 -22.14 4.35 20.13
CA LEU A 164 -22.15 3.69 18.84
C LEU A 164 -20.72 3.36 18.40
N PRO A 165 -20.49 2.18 17.81
CA PRO A 165 -19.18 1.78 17.33
C PRO A 165 -18.70 2.68 16.20
N LYS A 166 -17.40 2.98 16.15
CA LYS A 166 -16.77 3.59 14.98
C LYS A 166 -16.61 2.51 13.91
N THR A 167 -17.12 2.75 12.71
CA THR A 167 -17.06 1.76 11.62
C THR A 167 -16.62 2.43 10.35
N VAL A 168 -15.64 1.87 9.65
CA VAL A 168 -15.27 2.23 8.28
C VAL A 168 -15.43 1.01 7.38
N SER A 169 -15.69 1.22 6.10
CA SER A 169 -15.92 0.17 5.13
C SER A 169 -15.48 0.56 3.74
N GLY A 170 -15.15 -0.43 2.94
CA GLY A 170 -14.80 -0.26 1.55
C GLY A 170 -14.68 -1.58 0.84
N TRP A 171 -14.22 -1.52 -0.40
CA TRP A 171 -14.10 -2.67 -1.26
C TRP A 171 -12.64 -2.99 -1.54
N ILE A 172 -12.36 -4.27 -1.69
CA ILE A 172 -11.08 -4.80 -2.16
C ILE A 172 -11.34 -5.82 -3.25
N GLN A 173 -10.52 -5.81 -4.30
CA GLN A 173 -10.58 -6.80 -5.35
C GLN A 173 -9.18 -7.29 -5.67
N ARG A 174 -9.00 -8.60 -5.65
CA ARG A 174 -7.75 -9.20 -6.09
C ARG A 174 -7.71 -9.22 -7.61
N THR A 175 -6.67 -8.64 -8.20
CA THR A 175 -6.48 -8.64 -9.65
C THR A 175 -5.33 -9.56 -10.04
N GLU A 176 -5.43 -10.11 -11.24
CA GLU A 176 -4.30 -10.74 -11.91
C GLU A 176 -3.37 -9.67 -12.50
N ILE A 177 -2.08 -9.99 -12.61
CA ILE A 177 -1.06 -9.15 -13.24
C ILE A 177 -0.34 -9.92 -14.34
N SER A 178 0.16 -9.21 -15.35
CA SER A 178 0.90 -9.82 -16.45
C SER A 178 2.20 -10.47 -15.97
N ALA A 179 2.68 -11.47 -16.72
CA ALA A 179 3.98 -12.10 -16.46
C ALA A 179 5.12 -11.07 -16.41
N THR A 180 5.08 -10.07 -17.29
CA THR A 180 6.02 -8.95 -17.32
C THR A 180 6.00 -8.15 -16.03
N LEU A 181 4.82 -7.75 -15.55
CA LEU A 181 4.69 -6.99 -14.29
C LEU A 181 5.15 -7.82 -13.08
N LYS A 182 4.84 -9.12 -13.07
CA LYS A 182 5.32 -10.04 -12.03
C LYS A 182 6.84 -10.14 -11.99
N GLN A 183 7.49 -10.21 -13.16
CA GLN A 183 8.95 -10.21 -13.26
C GLN A 183 9.56 -8.87 -12.80
N GLN A 184 8.97 -7.73 -13.20
CA GLN A 184 9.40 -6.41 -12.74
C GLN A 184 9.34 -6.30 -11.21
N LEU A 185 8.22 -6.70 -10.61
CA LEU A 185 8.07 -6.69 -9.15
C LEU A 185 9.08 -7.61 -8.47
N THR A 186 9.34 -8.79 -9.03
CA THR A 186 10.29 -9.75 -8.44
C THR A 186 11.71 -9.17 -8.33
N ASN A 187 12.16 -8.48 -9.38
CA ASN A 187 13.51 -7.93 -9.47
C ASN A 187 13.68 -6.55 -8.83
N ALA A 188 12.57 -5.87 -8.54
CA ALA A 188 12.56 -4.52 -7.97
C ALA A 188 12.91 -4.50 -6.48
N SER A 189 13.64 -3.47 -6.06
CA SER A 189 13.78 -3.06 -4.66
C SER A 189 12.41 -2.70 -4.05
N LEU A 190 12.32 -2.61 -2.72
CA LEU A 190 11.08 -2.21 -2.06
C LEU A 190 10.56 -0.85 -2.55
N ALA A 191 11.46 0.13 -2.70
CA ALA A 191 11.15 1.46 -3.20
C ALA A 191 10.60 1.46 -4.63
N GLU A 192 11.20 0.66 -5.52
CA GLU A 192 10.73 0.48 -6.90
C GLU A 192 9.39 -0.27 -6.93
N ARG A 193 9.23 -1.34 -6.13
CA ARG A 193 7.98 -2.11 -6.03
C ARG A 193 6.79 -1.21 -5.67
N VAL A 194 6.94 -0.36 -4.66
CA VAL A 194 5.89 0.59 -4.24
C VAL A 194 5.47 1.49 -5.40
N ARG A 195 6.44 2.07 -6.12
CA ARG A 195 6.18 2.95 -7.28
C ARG A 195 5.50 2.20 -8.43
N ILE A 196 5.99 1.00 -8.75
CA ILE A 196 5.40 0.13 -9.79
C ILE A 196 3.95 -0.22 -9.45
N LEU A 197 3.67 -0.64 -8.21
CA LEU A 197 2.33 -0.98 -7.75
C LEU A 197 1.39 0.23 -7.83
N ALA A 198 1.85 1.40 -7.36
CA ALA A 198 1.08 2.64 -7.41
C ALA A 198 0.76 3.07 -8.85
N GLN A 199 1.73 3.00 -9.76
CA GLN A 199 1.54 3.30 -11.19
C GLN A 199 0.61 2.30 -11.89
N ASN A 200 0.43 1.10 -11.35
CA ASN A 200 -0.53 0.11 -11.85
C ASN A 200 -1.87 0.13 -11.09
N GLY A 201 -2.08 1.11 -10.20
CA GLY A 201 -3.33 1.27 -9.44
C GLY A 201 -3.55 0.21 -8.36
N ILE A 202 -2.52 -0.54 -7.98
CA ILE A 202 -2.56 -1.59 -6.96
C ILE A 202 -2.34 -0.96 -5.59
N TRP A 203 -3.41 -0.45 -4.99
CA TRP A 203 -3.34 0.38 -3.79
C TRP A 203 -2.90 -0.37 -2.53
N TYR A 204 -3.52 -1.50 -2.20
CA TYR A 204 -3.31 -2.15 -0.89
C TYR A 204 -1.86 -2.62 -0.72
N ASP A 205 -1.28 -3.22 -1.77
CA ASP A 205 0.11 -3.65 -1.78
C ASP A 205 1.07 -2.45 -1.77
N ALA A 206 0.78 -1.38 -2.53
CA ALA A 206 1.61 -0.17 -2.55
C ALA A 206 1.65 0.52 -1.18
N LEU A 207 0.50 0.69 -0.53
CA LEU A 207 0.41 1.29 0.81
C LEU A 207 1.17 0.46 1.85
N THR A 208 1.04 -0.86 1.80
CA THR A 208 1.74 -1.77 2.72
C THR A 208 3.25 -1.68 2.53
N GLY A 209 3.73 -1.71 1.27
CA GLY A 209 5.15 -1.54 0.97
C GLY A 209 5.67 -0.15 1.35
N ALA A 210 4.87 0.90 1.19
CA ALA A 210 5.26 2.26 1.57
C ALA A 210 5.34 2.44 3.08
N ALA A 211 4.47 1.77 3.84
CA ALA A 211 4.55 1.76 5.30
C ALA A 211 5.85 1.12 5.78
N GLU A 212 6.25 -0.01 5.18
CA GLU A 212 7.52 -0.68 5.45
C GLU A 212 8.72 0.18 5.03
N LEU A 213 8.62 0.85 3.88
CA LEU A 213 9.65 1.75 3.39
C LEU A 213 9.85 2.94 4.32
N ARG A 214 8.78 3.49 4.92
CA ARG A 214 8.87 4.56 5.92
C ARG A 214 9.69 4.13 7.14
N ARG A 215 9.63 2.86 7.54
CA ARG A 215 10.39 2.30 8.68
C ARG A 215 11.86 2.07 8.33
N THR A 216 12.10 1.51 7.16
CA THR A 216 13.44 1.02 6.74
C THR A 216 14.25 2.09 6.01
N ASN A 217 13.60 3.07 5.38
CA ASN A 217 14.21 4.17 4.66
C ASN A 217 13.37 5.47 4.80
N PRO A 218 13.46 6.16 5.96
CA PRO A 218 12.64 7.36 6.23
C PRO A 218 12.84 8.55 5.28
N ALA A 219 13.91 8.55 4.48
CA ALA A 219 14.17 9.59 3.48
C ALA A 219 13.31 9.43 2.21
N ASP A 220 12.81 8.23 1.92
CA ASP A 220 11.92 8.01 0.77
C ASP A 220 10.55 8.64 1.02
N ARG A 221 10.01 9.33 0.00
CA ARG A 221 8.73 10.05 0.07
C ARG A 221 7.50 9.26 -0.33
N ALA A 222 7.65 7.98 -0.70
CA ALA A 222 6.55 7.18 -1.22
C ALA A 222 5.33 7.13 -0.28
N TRP A 223 5.57 7.12 1.03
CA TRP A 223 4.52 7.18 2.04
C TRP A 223 3.72 8.48 1.99
N GLN A 224 4.42 9.62 2.04
CA GLN A 224 3.82 10.95 1.98
C GLN A 224 3.09 11.15 0.65
N ASP A 225 3.69 10.74 -0.46
CA ASP A 225 3.14 10.89 -1.80
C ASP A 225 1.86 10.06 -1.99
N LEU A 226 1.82 8.81 -1.49
CA LEU A 226 0.61 7.98 -1.54
C LEU A 226 -0.53 8.59 -0.71
N LEU A 227 -0.27 9.01 0.52
CA LEU A 227 -1.31 9.62 1.36
C LEU A 227 -1.82 10.93 0.76
N LYS A 228 -0.92 11.74 0.20
CA LYS A 228 -1.30 12.96 -0.54
C LYS A 228 -2.18 12.64 -1.75
N ALA A 229 -1.91 11.55 -2.47
CA ALA A 229 -2.72 11.13 -3.63
C ALA A 229 -4.19 10.84 -3.27
N ILE A 230 -4.49 10.58 -1.99
CA ILE A 230 -5.85 10.35 -1.49
C ILE A 230 -6.32 11.44 -0.50
N ALA A 231 -5.65 12.59 -0.49
CA ALA A 231 -5.95 13.73 0.39
C ALA A 231 -5.88 13.41 1.91
N LEU A 232 -4.95 12.53 2.30
CA LEU A 232 -4.64 12.16 3.69
C LEU A 232 -3.22 12.57 4.11
N GLU A 233 -2.61 13.56 3.45
CA GLU A 233 -1.25 14.03 3.75
C GLU A 233 -1.08 14.51 5.19
N ASN A 234 -2.16 14.95 5.85
CA ASN A 234 -2.16 15.34 7.25
C ASN A 234 -1.86 14.15 8.20
N LEU A 235 -2.10 12.92 7.76
CA LEU A 235 -1.80 11.70 8.52
C LEU A 235 -0.37 11.20 8.30
N ALA A 236 0.39 11.81 7.38
CA ALA A 236 1.69 11.25 6.98
C ALA A 236 2.71 11.19 8.13
N ASN A 237 2.58 12.08 9.12
CA ASN A 237 3.45 12.16 10.29
C ASN A 237 2.88 11.43 11.52
N GLU A 238 1.65 10.90 11.45
CA GLU A 238 1.09 10.10 12.55
C GLU A 238 1.96 8.85 12.78
N PRO A 239 2.13 8.41 14.04
CA PRO A 239 2.97 7.26 14.36
C PRO A 239 2.41 6.01 13.68
N GLN A 240 3.30 5.14 13.21
CA GLN A 240 2.92 3.78 12.86
C GLN A 240 3.01 2.93 14.11
N VAL A 241 1.90 2.34 14.51
CA VAL A 241 1.78 1.57 15.74
C VAL A 241 1.73 0.09 15.37
N ASP A 242 2.58 -0.70 16.01
CA ASP A 242 2.53 -2.14 15.82
C ASP A 242 1.24 -2.69 16.44
N CYS A 243 0.50 -3.41 15.62
CA CYS A 243 -0.81 -3.97 15.92
C CYS A 243 -0.91 -5.27 15.12
N CYS A 244 -1.73 -6.25 15.45
CA CYS A 244 -2.66 -6.37 16.56
C CYS A 244 -2.52 -7.78 17.09
N GLN A 245 -2.71 -7.99 18.39
CA GLN A 245 -2.88 -9.36 18.88
C GLN A 245 -4.28 -9.82 18.49
N LEU A 246 -4.37 -10.88 17.67
CA LEU A 246 -5.63 -11.55 17.40
C LEU A 246 -6.20 -12.00 18.75
N ALA A 247 -7.45 -11.65 19.02
CA ALA A 247 -8.11 -12.11 20.23
C ALA A 247 -8.52 -13.56 20.01
N ASP A 248 -7.94 -14.47 20.80
CA ASP A 248 -8.30 -15.89 20.85
C ASP A 248 -9.79 -16.09 21.21
#